data_AF-A0A2W4RN31-F1
#
_entry.id   AF-A0A2W4RN31-F1
#
_cell.length_a   1.000
_cell.length_b   1.000
_cell.length_c   1.000
_cell.angle_alpha   90.00
_cell.angle_beta   90.00
_cell.angle_gamma   90.00
#
_symmetry.space_group_name_H-M   'P 1'
#
loop_
_entity.id
_entity.type
_entity.pdbx_description
1 polymer ?
#
loop_
_entity_poly.entity_id
_entity_poly.type
_entity_poly.pdbx_seq_one_letter_code
_entity_poly.pdbx_strand_id
1 'polypeptide(L)'
;MVVVVLVAPAAALALGAVAAFGALVYWLGRCHHRGPLGLLPPTTADDGTRLPARWYCDACGRSWPANLEQRDRSPIVRFSGYDQSKLPAAARRAAALEKQRHSLAVRRAGLVVSQRSSEATPANVTSISQRRAAR
;
A
#
# COMPACT_ATOMS: atom_id res chain seq x y z
N MET A 1 13.35 37.62 -57.21
CA MET A 1 12.37 37.44 -56.12
C MET A 1 11.28 36.47 -56.56
N VAL A 2 11.52 35.16 -56.54
CA VAL A 2 10.49 34.13 -56.90
C VAL A 2 10.59 32.88 -56.00
N VAL A 3 11.74 32.66 -55.34
CA VAL A 3 11.98 31.45 -54.55
C VAL A 3 11.20 31.39 -53.23
N VAL A 4 10.71 32.53 -52.71
CA VAL A 4 10.06 32.57 -51.39
C VAL A 4 8.60 32.08 -51.43
N VAL A 5 7.95 32.07 -52.60
CA VAL A 5 6.50 31.80 -52.68
C VAL A 5 6.19 30.30 -52.73
N LEU A 6 7.12 29.45 -53.17
CA LEU A 6 6.92 27.99 -53.25
C LEU A 6 7.36 27.24 -51.99
N VAL A 7 8.11 27.86 -51.09
CA VAL A 7 8.48 27.25 -49.79
C VAL A 7 7.32 27.30 -48.80
N ALA A 8 6.46 28.34 -48.90
CA ALA A 8 5.29 28.50 -48.04
C ALA A 8 4.26 27.34 -48.13
N PRO A 9 3.83 26.87 -49.33
CA PRO A 9 2.91 25.75 -49.41
C PRO A 9 3.55 24.42 -48.98
N ALA A 10 4.83 24.20 -49.30
CA ALA A 10 5.55 23.00 -48.90
C ALA A 10 5.72 22.92 -47.37
N ALA A 11 6.03 24.05 -46.72
CA ALA A 11 6.11 24.14 -45.27
C ALA A 11 4.73 23.99 -44.59
N ALA A 12 3.68 24.54 -45.18
CA ALA A 12 2.30 24.39 -44.67
C ALA A 12 1.80 22.94 -44.76
N LEU A 13 2.12 22.23 -45.85
CA LEU A 13 1.84 20.79 -45.98
C LEU A 13 2.66 19.96 -45.00
N ALA A 14 3.94 20.30 -44.81
CA ALA A 14 4.79 19.63 -43.84
C ALA A 14 4.23 19.79 -42.41
N LEU A 15 3.78 20.98 -42.02
CA LEU A 15 3.16 21.23 -40.71
C LEU A 15 1.78 20.58 -40.56
N GLY A 16 0.97 20.58 -41.61
CA GLY A 16 -0.32 19.89 -41.65
C GLY A 16 -0.17 18.38 -41.48
N ALA A 17 0.85 17.79 -42.13
CA ALA A 17 1.18 16.38 -41.97
C ALA A 17 1.66 16.04 -40.55
N VAL A 18 2.49 16.90 -39.95
CA VAL A 18 2.95 16.75 -38.55
C VAL A 18 1.77 16.82 -37.57
N ALA A 19 0.82 17.73 -37.77
CA ALA A 19 -0.37 17.87 -36.92
C ALA A 19 -1.35 16.69 -37.08
N ALA A 20 -1.60 16.25 -38.31
CA ALA A 20 -2.44 15.10 -38.60
C ALA A 20 -1.86 13.81 -38.00
N PHE A 21 -0.54 13.65 -38.11
CA PHE A 21 0.19 12.55 -37.49
C PHE A 21 0.09 12.61 -35.95
N GLY A 22 0.24 13.79 -35.34
CA GLY A 22 0.03 13.97 -33.90
C GLY A 22 -1.40 13.64 -33.43
N ALA A 23 -2.41 14.03 -34.22
CA ALA A 23 -3.82 13.73 -33.95
C ALA A 23 -4.12 12.22 -34.01
N LEU A 24 -3.51 11.50 -34.97
CA LEU A 24 -3.61 10.05 -35.08
C LEU A 24 -2.96 9.35 -33.87
N VAL A 25 -1.76 9.79 -33.49
CA VAL A 25 -1.02 9.27 -32.33
C VAL A 25 -1.81 9.46 -31.02
N TYR A 26 -2.50 10.60 -30.85
CA TYR A 26 -3.43 10.83 -29.73
C TYR A 26 -4.67 9.92 -29.77
N TRP A 27 -5.24 9.73 -30.96
CA TRP A 27 -6.45 8.91 -31.16
C TRP A 27 -6.21 7.43 -30.83
N LEU A 28 -5.04 6.89 -31.16
CA LEU A 28 -4.59 5.55 -30.78
C LEU A 28 -4.10 5.45 -29.32
N GLY A 29 -3.59 6.55 -28.74
CA GLY A 29 -3.13 6.62 -27.34
C GLY A 29 -4.26 6.63 -26.30
N ARG A 30 -5.53 6.75 -26.73
CA ARG A 30 -6.72 6.68 -25.88
C ARG A 30 -7.03 5.24 -25.49
N CYS A 31 -7.37 5.00 -24.21
CA CYS A 31 -7.42 3.71 -23.52
C CYS A 31 -7.69 2.49 -24.41
N HIS A 32 -6.61 1.83 -24.80
CA HIS A 32 -6.60 0.41 -25.17
C HIS A 32 -6.17 -0.38 -23.93
N HIS A 33 -6.98 -0.23 -22.86
CA HIS A 33 -6.97 -0.83 -21.50
C HIS A 33 -5.84 -0.49 -20.50
N ARG A 34 -6.16 -0.69 -19.22
CA ARG A 34 -5.45 -0.34 -17.95
C ARG A 34 -5.75 1.07 -17.40
N GLY A 35 -6.89 1.13 -16.69
CA GLY A 35 -7.39 2.17 -15.77
C GLY A 35 -8.11 1.46 -14.60
N PRO A 36 -8.88 2.13 -13.70
CA PRO A 36 -9.56 1.44 -12.60
C PRO A 36 -10.40 0.29 -13.18
N LEU A 37 -10.06 -0.92 -12.76
CA LEU A 37 -10.68 -2.12 -13.30
C LEU A 37 -11.84 -2.49 -12.38
N GLY A 38 -13.06 -2.35 -12.89
CA GLY A 38 -14.20 -3.03 -12.32
C GLY A 38 -14.04 -4.54 -12.54
N LEU A 39 -14.41 -5.33 -11.55
CA LEU A 39 -14.50 -6.78 -11.69
C LEU A 39 -15.96 -7.16 -11.85
N LEU A 40 -16.29 -7.72 -13.00
CA LEU A 40 -17.61 -8.30 -13.26
C LEU A 40 -17.67 -9.70 -12.65
N PRO A 41 -18.73 -10.02 -11.89
CA PRO A 41 -18.91 -11.35 -11.33
C PRO A 41 -19.13 -12.39 -12.43
N PRO A 42 -18.89 -13.69 -12.16
CA PRO A 42 -19.26 -14.75 -13.07
C PRO A 42 -20.78 -14.80 -13.26
N THR A 43 -21.23 -15.05 -14.49
CA THR A 43 -22.64 -15.08 -14.88
C THR A 43 -22.97 -16.32 -15.70
N THR A 44 -24.26 -16.60 -15.89
CA THR A 44 -24.73 -17.71 -16.73
C THR A 44 -25.45 -17.13 -17.95
N ALA A 45 -25.11 -17.60 -19.14
CA ALA A 45 -25.78 -17.20 -20.39
C ALA A 45 -27.09 -18.01 -20.60
N ASP A 46 -27.93 -17.56 -21.53
CA ASP A 46 -29.26 -18.14 -21.80
C ASP A 46 -29.23 -19.59 -22.32
N ASP A 47 -28.09 -20.00 -22.88
CA ASP A 47 -27.79 -21.38 -23.29
C ASP A 47 -27.34 -22.26 -22.12
N GLY A 48 -27.28 -21.72 -20.90
CA GLY A 48 -26.84 -22.38 -19.68
C GLY A 48 -25.32 -22.38 -19.47
N THR A 49 -24.52 -21.74 -20.33
CA THR A 49 -23.06 -21.71 -20.19
C THR A 49 -22.58 -20.73 -19.10
N ARG A 50 -21.55 -21.11 -18.34
CA ARG A 50 -20.97 -20.26 -17.27
C ARG A 50 -19.85 -19.38 -17.81
N LEU A 51 -19.99 -18.08 -17.66
CA LEU A 51 -18.98 -17.08 -18.01
C LEU A 51 -18.10 -16.77 -16.78
N PRO A 52 -16.76 -16.82 -16.90
CA PRO A 52 -15.86 -16.54 -15.78
C PRO A 52 -15.87 -15.04 -15.43
N ALA A 53 -15.24 -14.69 -14.30
CA ALA A 53 -15.05 -13.29 -13.91
C ALA A 53 -14.27 -12.51 -15.00
N ARG A 54 -14.68 -11.26 -15.25
CA ARG A 54 -14.11 -10.41 -16.32
C ARG A 54 -13.66 -9.08 -15.75
N TRP A 55 -12.53 -8.58 -16.23
CA TRP A 55 -12.14 -7.19 -16.06
C TRP A 55 -13.02 -6.29 -16.91
N TYR A 56 -13.29 -5.10 -16.41
CA TYR A 56 -14.05 -4.05 -17.08
C TYR A 56 -13.36 -2.70 -16.90
N CYS A 57 -13.25 -1.92 -17.97
CA CYS A 57 -12.72 -0.57 -17.91
C CYS A 57 -13.85 0.45 -18.07
N ASP A 58 -14.11 1.25 -17.03
CA ASP A 58 -15.13 2.31 -17.08
C ASP A 58 -14.82 3.38 -18.14
N ALA A 59 -13.54 3.59 -18.47
CA ALA A 59 -13.10 4.64 -19.40
C ALA A 59 -13.28 4.26 -20.89
N CYS A 60 -13.24 2.97 -21.25
CA CYS A 60 -13.38 2.52 -22.63
C CYS A 60 -14.44 1.44 -22.87
N GLY A 61 -15.14 0.97 -21.83
CA GLY A 61 -16.23 0.00 -21.88
C GLY A 61 -15.83 -1.43 -22.27
N ARG A 62 -14.55 -1.65 -22.59
CA ARG A 62 -14.05 -2.98 -22.98
C ARG A 62 -14.00 -3.89 -21.76
N SER A 63 -14.33 -5.16 -21.97
CA SER A 63 -14.22 -6.21 -20.97
C SER A 63 -13.41 -7.39 -21.49
N TRP A 64 -12.62 -8.00 -20.62
CA TRP A 64 -11.76 -9.13 -20.96
C TRP A 64 -11.67 -10.13 -19.80
N PRO A 65 -11.35 -11.41 -20.06
CA PRO A 65 -11.29 -12.43 -19.00
C PRO A 65 -10.31 -12.06 -17.88
N ALA A 66 -10.71 -12.29 -16.63
CA ALA A 66 -9.86 -11.99 -15.46
C ALA A 66 -8.95 -13.16 -15.06
N ASN A 67 -9.25 -14.38 -15.51
CA ASN A 67 -8.45 -15.59 -15.27
C ASN A 67 -8.10 -15.86 -13.79
N LEU A 68 -8.94 -15.40 -12.85
CA LEU A 68 -8.71 -15.57 -11.41
C LEU A 68 -8.76 -17.05 -11.01
N GLU A 69 -9.66 -17.81 -11.62
CA GLU A 69 -9.86 -19.24 -11.33
C GLU A 69 -8.63 -20.12 -11.66
N GLN A 70 -7.73 -19.66 -12.53
CA GLN A 70 -6.50 -20.38 -12.90
C GLN A 70 -5.38 -20.20 -11.88
N ARG A 71 -5.42 -19.14 -11.06
CA ARG A 71 -4.37 -18.80 -10.08
C ARG A 71 -4.62 -19.43 -8.71
N ASP A 72 -5.84 -19.86 -8.44
CA ASP A 72 -6.29 -20.40 -7.15
C ASP A 72 -6.31 -21.94 -7.13
N ARG A 73 -5.16 -22.58 -7.29
CA ARG A 73 -5.07 -24.04 -7.08
C ARG A 73 -3.97 -24.49 -6.13
N SER A 74 -3.81 -23.75 -5.04
CA SER A 74 -3.60 -24.39 -3.74
C SER A 74 -4.21 -23.50 -2.66
N PRO A 75 -5.16 -23.99 -1.84
CA PRO A 75 -5.60 -23.23 -0.69
C PRO A 75 -4.38 -22.89 0.15
N ILE A 76 -4.21 -21.63 0.53
CA ILE A 76 -3.18 -21.25 1.49
C ILE A 76 -3.54 -21.97 2.79
N VAL A 77 -2.86 -23.09 3.06
CA VAL A 77 -3.04 -23.87 4.28
C VAL A 77 -2.47 -23.04 5.43
N ARG A 78 -3.30 -22.14 5.98
CA ARG A 78 -2.94 -21.29 7.12
C ARG A 78 -2.72 -22.10 8.40
N PHE A 79 -3.30 -23.29 8.44
CA PHE A 79 -3.20 -24.21 9.57
C PHE A 79 -2.97 -25.63 9.04
N SER A 80 -1.74 -26.12 9.20
CA SER A 80 -1.34 -27.48 8.81
C SER A 80 -1.41 -28.47 9.98
N GLY A 81 -2.10 -28.11 11.07
CA GLY A 81 -2.19 -28.91 12.30
C GLY A 81 -1.35 -28.37 13.46
N TYR A 82 -1.29 -29.17 14.53
CA TYR A 82 -0.53 -28.87 15.74
C TYR A 82 0.95 -29.15 15.52
N ASP A 83 1.79 -28.12 15.67
CA ASP A 83 3.23 -28.20 15.48
C ASP A 83 3.92 -28.01 16.83
N GLN A 84 4.46 -29.11 17.37
CA GLN A 84 5.13 -29.11 18.68
C GLN A 84 6.35 -28.18 18.72
N SER A 85 7.02 -27.96 17.59
CA SER A 85 8.19 -27.07 17.52
C SER A 85 7.84 -25.60 17.83
N LYS A 86 6.57 -25.22 17.61
CA LYS A 86 6.07 -23.85 17.83
C LYS A 86 5.61 -23.60 19.26
N LEU A 87 5.55 -24.61 20.13
CA LEU A 87 5.06 -24.48 21.50
C LEU A 87 5.83 -23.47 22.34
N PRO A 88 7.18 -23.46 22.34
CA PRO A 88 7.92 -22.49 23.13
C PRO A 88 7.65 -21.05 22.67
N ALA A 89 7.54 -20.82 21.37
CA ALA A 89 7.23 -19.51 20.81
C ALA A 89 5.79 -19.07 21.13
N ALA A 90 4.83 -20.00 21.07
CA ALA A 90 3.44 -19.74 21.46
C ALA A 90 3.33 -19.39 22.95
N ALA A 91 4.01 -20.12 23.82
CA ALA A 91 4.05 -19.85 25.26
C ALA A 91 4.64 -18.46 25.57
N ARG A 92 5.73 -18.08 24.91
CA ARG A 92 6.33 -16.73 25.04
C ARG A 92 5.36 -15.63 24.61
N ARG A 93 4.63 -15.82 23.50
CA ARG A 93 3.62 -14.87 23.03
C ARG A 93 2.45 -14.73 24.01
N ALA A 94 1.97 -15.84 24.56
CA ALA A 94 0.91 -15.83 25.58
C ALA A 94 1.35 -15.08 26.85
N ALA A 95 2.55 -15.34 27.35
CA ALA A 95 3.11 -14.62 28.49
C ALA A 95 3.29 -13.12 28.22
N ALA A 96 3.73 -12.76 27.01
CA ALA A 96 3.86 -11.35 26.61
C ALA A 96 2.50 -10.64 26.54
N LEU A 97 1.47 -11.31 26.00
CA LEU A 97 0.10 -10.80 25.96
C LEU A 97 -0.43 -10.56 27.37
N GLU A 98 -0.21 -11.49 28.30
CA GLU A 98 -0.68 -11.36 29.68
C GLU A 98 -0.02 -10.17 30.39
N LYS A 99 1.29 -9.97 30.21
CA LYS A 99 1.99 -8.78 30.70
C LYS A 99 1.40 -7.49 30.14
N GLN A 100 1.08 -7.47 28.84
CA GLN A 100 0.45 -6.31 28.21
C GLN A 100 -0.94 -6.06 28.80
N ARG A 101 -1.77 -7.08 28.97
CA ARG A 101 -3.11 -6.98 29.58
C ARG A 101 -3.03 -6.45 31.00
N HIS A 102 -2.13 -6.99 31.81
CA HIS A 102 -1.87 -6.50 33.16
C HIS A 102 -1.44 -5.03 33.16
N SER A 103 -0.48 -4.64 32.31
CA SER A 103 -0.04 -3.25 32.20
C SER A 103 -1.17 -2.28 31.80
N LEU A 104 -2.09 -2.74 30.95
CA LEU A 104 -3.26 -1.95 30.54
C LEU A 104 -4.27 -1.86 31.68
N ALA A 105 -4.49 -2.93 32.44
CA ALA A 105 -5.36 -2.93 33.61
C ALA A 105 -4.85 -1.95 34.69
N VAL A 106 -3.56 -1.98 35.02
CA VAL A 106 -2.94 -1.05 35.99
C VAL A 106 -3.07 0.41 35.52
N ARG A 107 -2.84 0.66 34.22
CA ARG A 107 -3.04 2.01 33.63
C ARG A 107 -4.49 2.47 33.74
N ARG A 108 -5.45 1.60 33.41
CA ARG A 108 -6.88 1.90 33.51
C ARG A 108 -7.35 2.11 34.96
N ALA A 109 -6.73 1.42 35.91
CA ALA A 109 -6.97 1.61 37.34
C ALA A 109 -6.37 2.90 37.90
N GLY A 110 -5.66 3.70 37.09
CA GLY A 110 -5.01 4.94 37.55
C GLY A 110 -3.79 4.69 38.46
N LEU A 111 -3.30 3.45 38.54
CA LEU A 111 -2.21 3.05 39.44
C LEU A 111 -0.81 3.28 38.85
N VAL A 112 -0.72 3.73 37.59
CA VAL A 112 0.57 4.14 37.01
C VAL A 112 0.86 5.57 37.42
N VAL A 113 1.54 5.71 38.57
CA VAL A 113 2.20 6.96 38.94
C VAL A 113 3.27 7.24 37.88
N SER A 114 3.05 8.30 37.11
CA SER A 114 4.01 8.78 36.12
C SER A 114 5.36 9.03 36.82
N GLN A 115 6.35 8.15 36.62
CA GLN A 115 7.74 8.37 37.04
C GLN A 115 8.41 9.52 36.24
N ARG A 116 7.66 10.49 35.73
CA ARG A 116 8.18 11.76 35.22
C ARG A 116 8.16 12.82 36.32
N SER A 117 8.93 12.61 37.37
CA SER A 117 9.41 13.66 38.30
C SER A 117 10.35 13.02 39.31
N SER A 118 11.46 12.49 38.84
CA SER A 118 12.65 12.24 39.68
C SER A 118 13.91 12.40 38.84
N GLU A 119 13.90 13.38 37.93
CA GLU A 119 15.13 14.09 37.58
C GLU A 119 15.19 15.29 38.52
N ALA A 120 15.27 14.98 39.82
CA ALA A 120 15.67 15.96 40.80
C ALA A 120 17.12 16.28 40.46
N THR A 121 17.39 17.54 40.11
CA THR A 121 18.74 18.11 40.12
C THR A 121 19.47 17.53 41.33
N PRO A 122 20.64 16.86 41.16
CA PRO A 122 21.37 16.38 42.32
C PRO A 122 21.71 17.61 43.16
N ALA A 123 21.02 17.78 44.28
CA ALA A 123 21.38 18.78 45.26
C ALA A 123 22.84 18.49 45.62
N ASN A 124 23.72 19.44 45.32
CA ASN A 124 25.14 19.35 45.64
C ASN A 124 25.26 19.36 47.18
N VAL A 125 25.13 18.19 47.80
CA VAL A 125 25.37 17.98 49.22
C VAL A 125 26.87 18.04 49.42
N THR A 126 27.38 19.22 49.77
CA THR A 126 28.76 19.39 50.22
C THR A 126 28.93 18.58 51.49
N SER A 127 29.74 17.53 51.43
CA SER A 127 30.04 16.69 52.59
C SER A 127 30.74 17.53 53.68
N ILE A 128 30.30 17.35 54.92
CA ILE A 128 30.78 18.07 56.12
C ILE A 128 32.31 17.95 56.29
N SER A 129 32.94 16.93 55.72
CA SER A 129 34.39 16.72 55.74
C SER A 129 35.19 17.85 55.09
N GLN A 130 34.67 18.55 54.07
CA GLN A 130 35.40 19.65 53.43
C GLN A 130 35.48 20.92 54.29
N ARG A 131 34.57 21.12 55.26
CA ARG A 131 34.53 22.33 56.10
C ARG A 131 35.61 22.36 57.19
N ARG A 132 36.27 21.22 57.46
CA ARG A 132 37.30 21.09 58.50
C ARG A 132 38.74 21.28 57.99
N ALA A 133 38.95 21.25 56.68
CA ALA A 133 40.27 21.40 56.05
C ALA A 133 40.64 22.87 55.70
N ALA A 134 39.73 23.81 55.96
CA ALA A 134 39.90 25.24 55.64
C ALA A 134 40.01 26.13 56.90
N ARG A 135 40.56 25.57 57.99
CA ARG A 135 40.99 26.34 59.17
C ARG A 135 42.49 26.25 59.31
#